data_AF-A0A2H0MFA2-F1
#
_entry.id   AF-A0A2H0MFA2-F1
#
_cell.length_a   1.000
_cell.length_b   1.000
_cell.length_c   1.000
_cell.angle_alpha   90.00
_cell.angle_beta   90.00
_cell.angle_gamma   90.00
#
_symmetry.space_group_name_H-M   'P 1'
#
loop_
_entity.id
_entity.type
_entity.pdbx_description
1 polymer ?
#
loop_
_entity_poly.entity_id
_entity_poly.type
_entity_poly.pdbx_seq_one_letter_code
_entity_poly.pdbx_strand_id
1 'polypeptide(L)' 'MEKLEAVQRVFRFSKAIREWCEMEHSLSFSDFDEVNVDDYEEGYGPIADEIIQRGVDANILDDEDIENLD' A
#
# COMPACT_ATOMS: atom_id res chain seq x y z
N MET A 1 1.00 -5.44 11.38
CA MET A 1 2.12 -5.13 10.47
C MET A 1 2.23 -3.61 10.37
N GLU A 2 3.41 -3.04 10.08
CA GLU A 2 3.48 -1.59 9.81
C GLU A 2 2.93 -1.26 8.41
N LYS A 3 2.42 -0.03 8.23
CA LYS A 3 1.76 0.37 6.98
C LYS A 3 2.65 0.27 5.75
N LEU A 4 3.89 0.73 5.85
CA LEU A 4 4.87 0.57 4.79
C LEU A 4 5.10 -0.90 4.44
N GLU A 5 5.22 -1.76 5.45
CA GLU A 5 5.44 -3.21 5.22
C GLU A 5 4.25 -3.84 4.49
N ALA A 6 3.02 -3.45 4.83
CA ALA A 6 1.81 -3.91 4.15
C ALA A 6 1.80 -3.50 2.67
N VAL A 7 2.06 -2.22 2.37
CA VAL A 7 2.20 -1.72 0.98
C VAL A 7 3.27 -2.50 0.22
N GLN A 8 4.45 -2.67 0.82
CA GLN A 8 5.56 -3.38 0.19
C GLN A 8 5.22 -4.86 -0.06
N ARG A 9 4.52 -5.52 0.87
CA ARG A 9 4.06 -6.90 0.70
C ARG A 9 3.08 -7.00 -0.47
N VAL A 10 2.08 -6.12 -0.55
CA VAL A 10 1.13 -6.10 -1.68
C VAL A 10 1.86 -5.94 -3.00
N PHE A 11 2.81 -5.01 -3.09
CA PHE A 11 3.58 -4.81 -4.31
C PHE A 11 4.46 -6.00 -4.67
N ARG A 12 5.05 -6.72 -3.69
CA ARG A 12 5.84 -7.93 -3.97
C ARG A 12 4.99 -9.04 -4.59
N PHE A 13 3.76 -9.22 -4.11
CA PHE A 13 2.91 -10.34 -4.50
C PHE A 13 1.88 -10.02 -5.59
N SER A 14 1.64 -8.74 -5.90
CA SER A 14 0.73 -8.33 -6.99
C SER A 14 1.40 -7.42 -8.00
N LYS A 15 1.67 -7.97 -9.19
CA LYS A 15 2.06 -7.15 -10.34
C LYS A 15 0.93 -6.22 -10.78
N ALA A 16 -0.32 -6.68 -10.75
CA ALA A 16 -1.47 -5.90 -11.19
C ALA A 16 -1.67 -4.64 -10.33
N ILE A 17 -1.50 -4.74 -9.01
CA ILE A 17 -1.64 -3.57 -8.12
C ILE A 17 -0.47 -2.61 -8.30
N ARG A 18 0.76 -3.09 -8.55
CA ARG A 18 1.89 -2.22 -8.93
C ARG A 18 1.62 -1.46 -10.22
N GLU A 19 1.21 -2.16 -11.27
CA GLU A 19 0.91 -1.53 -12.58
C GLU A 19 -0.22 -0.50 -12.46
N TRP A 20 -1.25 -0.79 -11.67
CA TRP A 20 -2.30 0.17 -11.37
C TRP A 20 -1.75 1.42 -10.67
N CYS A 21 -0.88 1.27 -9.67
CA CYS A 21 -0.29 2.40 -8.96
C CYS A 21 0.58 3.26 -9.88
N GLU A 22 1.40 2.63 -10.72
CA GLU A 22 2.27 3.32 -11.68
C GLU A 22 1.45 4.06 -12.75
N MET A 23 0.37 3.46 -13.25
CA MET A 23 -0.45 4.04 -14.32
C MET A 23 -1.37 5.17 -13.84
N GLU A 24 -2.05 4.97 -12.71
CA GLU A 24 -3.09 5.89 -12.24
C GLU A 24 -2.53 6.98 -11.31
N HIS A 25 -1.46 6.69 -10.59
CA HIS A 25 -0.88 7.60 -9.60
C HIS A 25 0.53 8.07 -9.94
N SER A 26 1.18 7.49 -10.97
CA SER A 26 2.60 7.75 -11.27
C SER A 26 3.52 7.47 -10.08
N LEU A 27 3.13 6.52 -9.22
CA LEU A 27 3.89 6.09 -8.05
C LEU A 27 4.36 4.64 -8.21
N SER A 28 5.54 4.36 -7.69
CA SER A 28 6.22 3.08 -7.74
C SER A 28 6.55 2.58 -6.33
N PHE A 29 7.07 1.35 -6.24
CA PHE A 29 7.48 0.76 -4.97
C PHE A 29 8.43 1.66 -4.15
N SER A 30 9.37 2.34 -4.79
CA SER A 30 10.38 3.17 -4.11
C SER A 30 9.87 4.52 -3.65
N ASP A 31 8.66 4.91 -4.06
CA ASP A 31 8.09 6.19 -3.67
C ASP A 31 7.50 6.13 -2.26
N PHE A 32 7.13 4.94 -1.75
CA PHE A 32 6.61 4.78 -0.39
C PHE A 32 7.73 4.61 0.63
N ASP A 33 7.71 5.41 1.70
CA ASP A 33 8.62 5.33 2.84
C ASP A 33 7.88 5.52 4.17
N GLU A 34 8.58 5.35 5.30
CA GLU A 34 7.99 5.42 6.65
C GLU A 34 7.37 6.78 6.99
N VAL A 35 7.69 7.83 6.24
CA VAL A 35 7.20 9.19 6.52
C VAL A 35 5.97 9.51 5.67
N ASN A 36 5.98 9.11 4.39
CA ASN A 36 4.93 9.51 3.46
C ASN A 36 3.72 8.56 3.39
N VAL A 37 3.87 7.31 3.88
CA VAL A 37 2.74 6.36 3.97
C VAL A 37 1.67 6.80 4.96
N ASP A 38 2.02 7.69 5.90
CA ASP A 38 1.12 8.23 6.92
C ASP A 38 0.76 9.70 6.67
N ASP A 39 1.21 10.29 5.56
CA ASP A 39 0.87 11.67 5.19
C ASP A 39 -0.45 11.72 4.39
N TYR A 40 -1.47 12.35 5.00
CA TYR A 40 -2.82 12.48 4.45
C TYR A 40 -3.19 13.88 3.96
N GLU A 41 -2.40 14.92 4.28
CA GLU A 41 -2.76 16.28 3.88
C GLU A 41 -2.36 16.56 2.42
N GLU A 42 -1.22 16.04 1.97
CA GLU A 42 -0.77 16.11 0.56
C GLU A 42 0.00 14.84 0.12
N GLY A 43 0.04 13.80 0.95
CA GLY A 43 0.95 12.65 0.81
C GLY A 43 0.33 11.36 0.30
N TYR A 44 1.03 10.24 0.56
CA TYR A 44 0.74 8.93 -0.01
C TYR A 44 -0.17 8.07 0.86
N GLY A 45 -0.65 8.59 2.01
CA GLY A 45 -1.51 7.87 2.94
C GLY A 45 -2.78 7.28 2.31
N PRO A 46 -3.60 8.08 1.60
CA PRO A 46 -4.80 7.56 0.96
C PRO A 46 -4.51 6.50 -0.12
N ILE A 47 -3.37 6.63 -0.82
CA ILE A 47 -2.98 5.66 -1.85
C ILE A 47 -2.46 4.38 -1.19
N ALA A 48 -1.72 4.49 -0.09
CA ALA A 48 -1.28 3.37 0.71
C ALA A 48 -2.47 2.56 1.25
N ASP A 49 -3.51 3.24 1.76
CA ASP A 49 -4.75 2.59 2.22
C ASP A 49 -5.44 1.81 1.10
N GLU A 50 -5.56 2.42 -0.08
CA GLU A 50 -6.16 1.77 -1.25
C GLU A 50 -5.33 0.58 -1.73
N ILE A 51 -4.00 0.66 -1.69
CA ILE A 51 -3.10 -0.48 -2.00
C ILE A 51 -3.36 -1.62 -1.01
N ILE A 52 -3.46 -1.31 0.28
CA ILE A 52 -3.69 -2.30 1.34
C ILE A 52 -5.06 -2.96 1.16
N GLN A 53 -6.11 -2.18 0.92
CA GLN A 53 -7.46 -2.71 0.68
C GLN A 53 -7.48 -3.63 -0.53
N ARG A 54 -6.83 -3.25 -1.64
CA ARG A 54 -6.70 -4.12 -2.82
C ARG A 54 -5.88 -5.38 -2.52
N GLY A 55 -4.92 -5.28 -1.61
CA GLY A 55 -4.17 -6.42 -1.08
C GLY A 55 -5.05 -7.41 -0.33
N VAL A 56 -5.96 -6.92 0.50
CA VAL A 56 -6.98 -7.73 1.20
C VAL A 56 -7.93 -8.38 0.19
N ASP A 57 -8.46 -7.62 -0.76
CA ASP A 57 -9.36 -8.14 -1.81
C ASP A 57 -8.69 -9.21 -2.69
N ALA A 58 -7.37 -9.09 -2.88
CA ALA A 58 -6.55 -10.07 -3.60
C ALA A 58 -6.08 -11.24 -2.71
N ASN A 59 -6.48 -11.29 -1.44
CA ASN A 59 -6.10 -12.31 -0.46
C ASN A 59 -4.56 -12.42 -0.27
N ILE A 60 -3.87 -11.27 -0.33
CA ILE A 60 -2.42 -11.12 -0.08
C ILE A 60 -2.16 -10.73 1.37
N LEU A 61 -3.05 -9.90 1.91
CA LEU A 61 -3.13 -9.51 3.32
C LEU A 61 -4.38 -10.13 3.93
N ASP A 62 -4.32 -10.46 5.21
CA ASP A 62 -5.45 -10.91 6.00
C ASP A 62 -5.80 -9.91 7.13
N ASP A 63 -6.83 -10.24 7.90
CA ASP A 63 -7.30 -9.39 9.00
C ASP A 63 -6.20 -9.18 10.06
N GLU A 64 -5.37 -10.19 10.34
CA GLU A 64 -4.26 -10.11 11.31
C GLU A 64 -3.15 -9.17 10.81
N ASP A 65 -2.90 -9.13 9.50
CA ASP A 65 -1.94 -8.22 8.88
C ASP A 65 -2.37 -6.75 9.07
N ILE A 66 -3.69 -6.46 8.99
CA ILE A 66 -4.23 -5.09 8.98
C ILE A 66 -4.68 -4.55 10.35
N GLU A 67 -4.80 -5.41 11.37
CA GLU A 67 -5.34 -5.07 12.70
C GLU A 67 -4.62 -3.92 13.44
N ASN A 68 -3.40 -3.57 13.04
CA ASN A 68 -2.57 -2.55 13.72
C ASN A 68 -1.91 -1.57 12.74
N LEU A 69 -2.58 -1.28 11.61
CA LEU A 69 -2.15 -0.25 10.68
C LEU A 69 -2.64 1.12 11.18
N ASP A 70 -2.00 1.64 12.22
CA ASP A 70 -2.18 3.02 12.71
C ASP A 70 -1.03 3.91 12.27
#